data_AF-A0A2V8AAC1-F1
#
_entry.id   AF-A0A2V8AAC1-F1
#
_cell.length_a   1.000
_cell.length_b   1.000
_cell.length_c   1.000
_cell.angle_alpha   90.00
_cell.angle_beta   90.00
_cell.angle_gamma   90.00
#
_symmetry.space_group_name_H-M   'P 1'
#
loop_
_entity.id
_entity.type
_entity.pdbx_description
1 polymer ?
#
loop_
_entity_poly.entity_id
_entity_poly.type
_entity_poly.pdbx_seq_one_letter_code
_entity_poly.pdbx_strand_id
1 'polypeptide(L)'
;MNFGAAAASLAPAADVIAPVDRVAATVRRGESLRLDVVVRTRKVGHFFPGGTVDAFDVWVELQAIDDKGQPLFHSGALAPGGGPVDPAAHFYRSLQLDEHGNIINKRNAWMTRSVAYVRLIPPGAADTIHYRIDIPENAGSRIFLRARVNYRKFAWWNTQWAFAGVRDPADPHPSVTPAHDDGRWLFNGETSGVSGEIKAIPDIPVTVMAQAEAWLDVAPRGAHVPDAKPFLDKSVRERWNDYGIGLLLQGDLKGAEAAFLKVTEMDPAYADGWVNVARAQIQEGNVSAAEPLLRRALALDSQLARAHFFLGTVLKTLGQYDEAL
;
A
#
# COMPACT_ATOMS: atom_id res chain seq x y z
N MET A 1 -10.98 10.97 -14.34
CA MET A 1 -11.67 9.69 -14.09
C MET A 1 -11.54 9.40 -12.61
N ASN A 2 -12.65 9.39 -11.88
CA ASN A 2 -12.68 9.19 -10.44
C ASN A 2 -12.74 7.68 -10.18
N PHE A 3 -11.62 7.05 -9.87
CA PHE A 3 -11.59 5.64 -9.51
C PHE A 3 -12.09 5.51 -8.08
N GLY A 4 -13.34 5.04 -7.93
CA GLY A 4 -13.94 4.57 -6.68
C GLY A 4 -13.63 5.43 -5.46
N ALA A 5 -14.41 6.50 -5.24
CA ALA A 5 -14.47 7.12 -3.93
C ALA A 5 -14.91 6.04 -2.94
N ALA A 6 -13.98 5.58 -2.08
CA ALA A 6 -14.33 4.82 -0.90
C ALA A 6 -15.39 5.63 -0.16
N ALA A 7 -16.51 5.01 0.20
CA ALA A 7 -17.53 5.65 1.00
C ALA A 7 -16.84 6.25 2.23
N ALA A 8 -16.99 7.57 2.44
CA ALA A 8 -16.38 8.26 3.56
C ALA A 8 -16.75 7.51 4.85
N SER A 9 -15.75 6.97 5.52
CA SER A 9 -15.95 6.29 6.80
C SER A 9 -16.43 7.35 7.80
N LEU A 10 -17.68 7.21 8.27
CA LEU A 10 -18.23 8.01 9.37
C LEU A 10 -17.68 7.59 10.74
N ALA A 11 -16.79 6.60 10.79
CA ALA A 11 -16.17 6.16 12.03
C ALA A 11 -15.15 7.22 12.52
N PRO A 12 -15.04 7.44 13.84
CA PRO A 12 -14.00 8.27 14.39
C PRO A 12 -12.61 7.72 14.00
N ALA A 13 -11.62 8.62 13.93
CA ALA A 13 -10.25 8.22 13.72
C ALA A 13 -9.82 7.20 14.79
N ALA A 14 -9.19 6.12 14.37
CA ALA A 14 -8.66 5.13 15.29
C ALA A 14 -7.52 5.74 16.14
N ASP A 15 -7.40 5.31 17.39
CA ASP A 15 -6.22 5.60 18.19
C ASP A 15 -5.02 4.82 17.62
N VAL A 16 -3.93 5.55 17.34
CA VAL A 16 -2.75 5.00 16.67
C VAL A 16 -1.54 5.10 17.59
N ILE A 17 -0.93 3.95 17.87
CA ILE A 17 0.34 3.80 18.59
C ILE A 17 1.45 3.67 17.55
N ALA A 18 2.17 4.75 17.29
CA ALA A 18 3.17 4.79 16.23
C ALA A 18 4.26 5.86 16.50
N PRO A 19 5.40 5.78 15.78
CA PRO A 19 5.88 4.63 15.01
C PRO A 19 6.27 3.46 15.91
N VAL A 20 6.00 2.22 15.50
CA VAL A 20 6.18 1.02 16.34
C VAL A 20 7.63 0.84 16.82
N ASP A 21 8.62 1.21 16.01
CA ASP A 21 10.05 1.18 16.36
C ASP A 21 10.48 2.28 17.36
N ARG A 22 9.56 3.16 17.79
CA ARG A 22 9.83 4.29 18.69
C ARG A 22 8.97 4.24 19.97
N VAL A 23 8.10 3.25 20.10
CA VAL A 23 7.18 3.08 21.23
C VAL A 23 7.25 1.65 21.76
N ALA A 24 7.04 1.48 23.07
CA ALA A 24 6.89 0.15 23.67
C ALA A 24 5.45 -0.36 23.46
N ALA A 25 5.12 -0.70 22.21
CA ALA A 25 3.81 -1.23 21.88
C ALA A 25 3.66 -2.65 22.44
N THR A 26 2.65 -2.84 23.28
CA THR A 26 2.35 -4.12 23.91
C THR A 26 1.01 -4.63 23.42
N VAL A 27 0.96 -5.91 23.04
CA VAL A 27 -0.27 -6.63 22.66
C VAL A 27 -0.51 -7.79 23.64
N ARG A 28 -1.70 -8.37 23.64
CA ARG A 28 -2.08 -9.49 24.51
C ARG A 28 -2.23 -10.79 23.73
N ARG A 29 -1.92 -11.90 24.39
CA ARG A 29 -2.32 -13.23 23.93
C ARG A 29 -3.85 -13.33 23.82
N GLY A 30 -4.32 -13.92 22.73
CA GLY A 30 -5.74 -14.11 22.43
C GLY A 30 -6.47 -12.90 21.84
N GLU A 31 -5.77 -11.78 21.58
CA GLU A 31 -6.36 -10.60 20.91
C GLU A 31 -5.95 -10.51 19.43
N SER A 32 -6.69 -9.72 18.66
CA SER A 32 -6.35 -9.37 17.28
C SER A 32 -5.86 -7.93 17.23
N LEU A 33 -4.75 -7.67 16.55
CA LEU A 33 -4.22 -6.32 16.33
C LEU A 33 -4.39 -5.90 14.86
N ARG A 34 -4.59 -4.61 14.64
CA ARG A 34 -4.44 -3.97 13.32
C ARG A 34 -3.05 -3.35 13.24
N LEU A 35 -2.26 -3.78 12.26
CA LEU A 35 -0.94 -3.23 11.97
C LEU A 35 -0.99 -2.48 10.64
N ASP A 36 -0.62 -1.21 10.66
CA ASP A 36 -0.54 -0.39 9.46
C ASP A 36 0.92 -0.30 8.98
N VAL A 37 1.18 -0.70 7.73
CA VAL A 37 2.48 -0.58 7.06
C VAL A 37 2.42 0.57 6.06
N VAL A 38 3.30 1.57 6.21
CA VAL A 38 3.34 2.74 5.32
C VAL A 38 4.48 2.61 4.32
N VAL A 39 4.16 2.65 3.03
CA VAL A 39 5.14 2.66 1.94
C VAL A 39 5.13 4.02 1.28
N ARG A 40 6.28 4.71 1.26
CA ARG A 40 6.41 6.05 0.65
C ARG A 40 7.30 6.04 -0.57
N THR A 41 6.97 6.86 -1.56
CA THR A 41 7.88 7.17 -2.66
C THR A 41 8.83 8.29 -2.26
N ARG A 42 10.12 8.13 -2.53
CA ARG A 42 11.15 9.15 -2.30
C ARG A 42 11.89 9.42 -3.59
N LYS A 43 11.93 10.69 -4.01
CA LYS A 43 12.64 11.12 -5.24
C LYS A 43 12.16 10.41 -6.51
N VAL A 44 10.93 9.88 -6.52
CA VAL A 44 10.29 9.30 -7.71
C VAL A 44 9.42 10.37 -8.35
N GLY A 45 9.64 10.66 -9.63
CA GLY A 45 8.89 11.68 -10.39
C GLY A 45 7.66 11.15 -11.14
N HIS A 46 7.38 9.85 -11.05
CA HIS A 46 6.22 9.18 -11.65
C HIS A 46 5.54 8.26 -10.62
N PHE A 47 4.42 7.63 -10.98
CA PHE A 47 3.79 6.62 -10.15
C PHE A 47 4.73 5.43 -9.90
N PHE A 48 4.77 4.91 -8.68
CA PHE A 48 5.52 3.72 -8.32
C PHE A 48 4.58 2.51 -8.17
N PRO A 49 4.93 1.34 -8.75
CA PRO A 49 5.94 1.15 -9.78
C PRO A 49 5.56 1.89 -11.08
N GLY A 50 6.55 2.17 -11.92
CA GLY A 50 6.34 2.74 -13.26
C GLY A 50 6.37 1.68 -14.37
N GLY A 51 6.02 2.06 -15.59
CA GLY A 51 6.12 1.20 -16.78
C GLY A 51 4.94 0.25 -16.96
N THR A 52 5.20 -0.98 -17.43
CA THR A 52 4.19 -2.04 -17.63
C THR A 52 3.85 -2.70 -16.29
N VAL A 53 3.12 -1.97 -15.46
CA VAL A 53 2.76 -2.35 -14.08
C VAL A 53 1.84 -3.58 -13.99
N ASP A 54 1.41 -4.12 -15.12
CA ASP A 54 0.70 -5.39 -15.28
C ASP A 54 1.64 -6.61 -15.39
N ALA A 55 2.94 -6.40 -15.63
CA ALA A 55 3.89 -7.47 -15.95
C ALA A 55 4.91 -7.80 -14.86
N PHE A 56 4.98 -7.01 -13.79
CA PHE A 56 5.98 -7.12 -12.74
C PHE A 56 5.33 -7.67 -11.47
N ASP A 57 6.08 -8.41 -10.66
CA ASP A 57 5.64 -8.62 -9.27
C ASP A 57 6.28 -7.52 -8.42
N VAL A 58 5.44 -6.60 -7.93
CA VAL A 58 5.82 -5.63 -6.91
C VAL A 58 4.84 -5.79 -5.78
N TRP A 59 5.32 -6.16 -4.59
CA TRP A 59 4.43 -6.48 -3.48
C TRP A 59 5.04 -6.11 -2.14
N VAL A 60 4.17 -5.97 -1.14
CA VAL A 60 4.59 -5.87 0.25
C VAL A 60 4.47 -7.23 0.91
N GLU A 61 5.60 -7.71 1.43
CA GLU A 61 5.66 -8.86 2.32
C GLU A 61 5.65 -8.35 3.76
N LEU A 62 4.78 -8.93 4.59
CA LEU A 62 4.77 -8.69 6.03
C LEU A 62 4.90 -10.03 6.75
N GLN A 63 5.87 -10.10 7.65
CA GLN A 63 6.11 -11.26 8.49
C GLN A 63 6.07 -10.85 9.97
N ALA A 64 5.40 -11.67 10.78
CA ALA A 64 5.41 -11.61 12.24
C ALA A 64 5.85 -12.97 12.80
N ILE A 65 6.95 -12.98 13.55
CA ILE A 65 7.51 -14.18 14.19
C ILE A 65 7.73 -13.86 15.66
N ASP A 66 7.32 -14.74 16.56
CA ASP A 66 7.59 -14.54 17.98
C ASP A 66 9.03 -14.89 18.38
N ASP A 67 9.42 -14.54 19.59
CA ASP A 67 10.75 -14.85 20.16
C ASP A 67 11.02 -16.35 20.37
N LYS A 68 10.03 -17.23 20.17
CA LYS A 68 10.21 -18.69 20.12
C LYS A 68 10.47 -19.20 18.70
N GLY A 69 10.42 -18.33 17.69
CA GLY A 69 10.52 -18.69 16.28
C GLY A 69 9.21 -19.19 15.66
N GLN A 70 8.08 -19.06 16.35
CA GLN A 70 6.77 -19.41 15.81
C GLN A 70 6.31 -18.34 14.81
N PRO A 71 6.01 -18.68 13.55
CA PRO A 71 5.40 -17.75 12.63
C PRO A 71 3.95 -17.47 13.08
N LEU A 72 3.64 -16.20 13.35
CA LEU A 72 2.30 -15.76 13.73
C LEU A 72 1.52 -15.23 12.52
N PHE A 73 2.22 -14.61 11.58
CA PHE A 73 1.62 -14.07 10.36
C PHE A 73 2.66 -14.00 9.24
N HIS A 74 2.23 -14.30 8.01
CA HIS A 74 3.05 -14.10 6.82
C HIS A 74 2.15 -13.83 5.61
N SER A 75 2.16 -12.60 5.13
CA SER A 75 1.55 -12.21 3.84
C SER A 75 2.66 -11.90 2.84
N GLY A 76 2.48 -12.30 1.58
CA GLY A 76 3.47 -12.04 0.53
C GLY A 76 4.66 -13.02 0.51
N ALA A 77 4.51 -14.19 1.14
CA ALA A 77 5.48 -15.27 1.05
C ALA A 77 5.61 -15.78 -0.39
N LEU A 78 6.83 -16.18 -0.77
CA LEU A 78 7.05 -16.93 -2.01
C LEU A 78 6.82 -18.41 -1.77
N ALA A 79 6.22 -19.09 -2.75
CA ALA A 79 6.24 -20.55 -2.77
C ALA A 79 7.69 -21.08 -2.86
N PRO A 80 7.95 -22.34 -2.44
CA PRO A 80 9.29 -22.93 -2.46
C PRO A 80 10.00 -22.77 -3.81
N GLY A 81 11.32 -22.53 -3.77
CA GLY A 81 12.13 -22.34 -4.97
C GLY A 81 11.94 -21.00 -5.69
N GLY A 82 11.45 -19.96 -4.99
CA GLY A 82 11.25 -18.63 -5.59
C GLY A 82 10.00 -18.54 -6.46
N GLY A 83 8.98 -19.35 -6.16
CA GLY A 83 7.78 -19.55 -6.94
C GLY A 83 6.83 -18.34 -7.04
N PRO A 84 5.52 -18.57 -7.28
CA PRO A 84 4.55 -17.49 -7.22
C PRO A 84 4.51 -16.87 -5.83
N VAL A 85 4.23 -15.57 -5.79
CA VAL A 85 3.93 -14.84 -4.55
C VAL A 85 2.52 -15.25 -4.09
N ASP A 86 2.33 -15.32 -2.77
CA ASP A 86 1.02 -15.41 -2.12
C ASP A 86 -0.02 -14.53 -2.85
N PRO A 87 -1.10 -15.11 -3.40
CA PRO A 87 -2.09 -14.38 -4.19
C PRO A 87 -2.86 -13.34 -3.38
N ALA A 88 -2.92 -13.48 -2.05
CA ALA A 88 -3.58 -12.53 -1.14
C ALA A 88 -2.66 -11.36 -0.75
N ALA A 89 -1.41 -11.36 -1.19
CA ALA A 89 -0.45 -10.30 -0.87
C ALA A 89 -0.89 -8.93 -1.39
N HIS A 90 -0.34 -7.89 -0.77
CA HIS A 90 -0.56 -6.54 -1.23
C HIS A 90 0.34 -6.24 -2.44
N PHE A 91 -0.21 -6.32 -3.66
CA PHE A 91 0.49 -5.99 -4.89
C PHE A 91 0.33 -4.52 -5.30
N TYR A 92 1.42 -3.94 -5.80
CA TYR A 92 1.39 -2.70 -6.58
C TYR A 92 1.39 -3.02 -8.07
N ARG A 93 0.20 -3.03 -8.68
CA ARG A 93 0.00 -3.40 -10.09
C ARG A 93 -1.30 -2.84 -10.66
N SER A 94 -1.44 -2.97 -11.99
CA SER A 94 -2.76 -2.95 -12.64
C SER A 94 -3.20 -4.39 -12.88
N LEU A 95 -4.28 -4.82 -12.21
CA LEU A 95 -4.84 -6.15 -12.41
C LEU A 95 -5.90 -6.09 -13.53
N GLN A 96 -5.52 -6.54 -14.71
CA GLN A 96 -6.37 -6.54 -15.90
C GLN A 96 -7.08 -7.88 -16.08
N LEU A 97 -8.32 -7.83 -16.56
CA LEU A 97 -9.20 -8.98 -16.77
C LEU A 97 -9.69 -9.04 -18.22
N ASP A 98 -9.87 -10.26 -18.74
CA ASP A 98 -10.51 -10.53 -20.03
C ASP A 98 -12.05 -10.57 -19.93
N GLU A 99 -12.75 -10.94 -21.02
CA GLU A 99 -14.21 -10.98 -21.08
C GLU A 99 -14.85 -11.91 -20.03
N HIS A 100 -14.17 -12.99 -19.67
CA HIS A 100 -14.65 -13.99 -18.71
C HIS A 100 -14.11 -13.76 -17.29
N GLY A 101 -13.34 -12.69 -17.08
CA GLY A 101 -12.74 -12.37 -15.79
C GLY A 101 -11.43 -13.08 -15.51
N ASN A 102 -10.80 -13.71 -16.51
CA ASN A 102 -9.47 -14.28 -16.34
C ASN A 102 -8.41 -13.17 -16.27
N ILE A 103 -7.38 -13.38 -15.46
CA ILE A 103 -6.28 -12.43 -15.32
C ILE A 103 -5.44 -12.40 -16.60
N ILE A 104 -5.13 -11.20 -17.09
CA ILE A 104 -4.16 -10.98 -18.16
C ILE A 104 -2.75 -11.22 -17.60
N ASN A 105 -2.21 -12.42 -17.80
CA ASN A 105 -0.93 -12.89 -17.26
C ASN A 105 0.04 -13.47 -18.32
N LYS A 106 -0.39 -13.54 -19.58
CA LYS A 106 0.40 -14.06 -20.72
C LYS A 106 0.99 -12.94 -21.59
N ARG A 107 0.98 -11.69 -21.10
CA ARG A 107 1.24 -10.48 -21.90
C ARG A 107 0.27 -10.31 -23.08
N ASN A 108 -0.93 -10.88 -22.94
CA ASN A 108 -2.04 -10.86 -23.89
C ASN A 108 -2.93 -9.61 -23.71
N ALA A 109 -2.31 -8.41 -23.70
CA ALA A 109 -3.02 -7.17 -23.37
C ALA A 109 -4.21 -6.85 -24.29
N TRP A 110 -4.22 -7.36 -25.53
CA TRP A 110 -5.33 -7.21 -26.48
C TRP A 110 -6.64 -7.87 -26.02
N MET A 111 -6.57 -8.85 -25.12
CA MET A 111 -7.75 -9.51 -24.53
C MET A 111 -8.37 -8.71 -23.38
N THR A 112 -7.73 -7.63 -22.90
CA THR A 112 -8.25 -6.86 -21.76
C THR A 112 -9.65 -6.30 -22.05
N ARG A 113 -10.57 -6.49 -21.11
CA ARG A 113 -11.93 -5.93 -21.12
C ARG A 113 -12.24 -5.09 -19.89
N SER A 114 -11.61 -5.39 -18.76
CA SER A 114 -11.79 -4.63 -17.53
C SER A 114 -10.50 -4.54 -16.71
N VAL A 115 -10.47 -3.60 -15.78
CA VAL A 115 -9.40 -3.45 -14.79
C VAL A 115 -10.01 -3.66 -13.41
N ALA A 116 -9.61 -4.73 -12.72
CA ALA A 116 -10.09 -5.05 -11.38
C ALA A 116 -9.63 -4.00 -10.36
N TYR A 117 -8.36 -3.60 -10.43
CA TYR A 117 -7.83 -2.47 -9.67
C TYR A 117 -6.54 -1.93 -10.30
N VAL A 118 -6.23 -0.67 -9.96
CA VAL A 118 -4.91 -0.08 -10.15
C VAL A 118 -4.42 0.37 -8.78
N ARG A 119 -3.31 -0.21 -8.33
CA ARG A 119 -2.69 0.18 -7.07
C ARG A 119 -1.27 0.62 -7.29
N LEU A 120 -1.06 1.92 -7.31
CA LEU A 120 0.23 2.58 -7.52
C LEU A 120 0.34 3.75 -6.54
N ILE A 121 1.57 4.11 -6.17
CA ILE A 121 1.84 5.23 -5.26
C ILE A 121 2.27 6.46 -6.09
N PRO A 122 1.59 7.61 -5.98
CA PRO A 122 1.99 8.84 -6.68
C PRO A 122 3.40 9.34 -6.29
N PRO A 123 3.99 10.26 -7.07
CA PRO A 123 5.21 10.98 -6.71
C PRO A 123 5.10 11.71 -5.37
N GLY A 124 6.05 11.49 -4.46
CA GLY A 124 6.10 12.16 -3.16
C GLY A 124 4.90 11.86 -2.26
N ALA A 125 4.25 10.72 -2.48
CA ALA A 125 3.10 10.25 -1.71
C ALA A 125 3.42 8.93 -1.00
N ALA A 126 2.42 8.41 -0.28
CA ALA A 126 2.50 7.14 0.43
C ALA A 126 1.21 6.34 0.28
N ASP A 127 1.32 5.04 0.53
CA ASP A 127 0.21 4.11 0.68
C ASP A 127 0.28 3.47 2.07
N THR A 128 -0.89 3.19 2.66
CA THR A 128 -1.03 2.65 4.01
C THR A 128 -1.73 1.29 3.95
N ILE A 129 -1.03 0.22 4.28
CA ILE A 129 -1.57 -1.14 4.18
C ILE A 129 -2.03 -1.61 5.56
N HIS A 130 -3.29 -2.00 5.66
CA HIS A 130 -3.88 -2.49 6.91
C HIS A 130 -3.81 -4.03 6.96
N TYR A 131 -3.10 -4.56 7.95
CA TYR A 131 -3.05 -5.99 8.24
C TYR A 131 -3.76 -6.28 9.56
N ARG A 132 -4.46 -7.42 9.64
CA ARG A 132 -4.96 -7.97 10.90
C ARG A 132 -4.10 -9.16 11.28
N ILE A 133 -3.55 -9.15 12.49
CA ILE A 133 -2.74 -10.24 13.03
C ILE A 133 -3.42 -10.74 14.30
N ASP A 134 -3.72 -12.03 14.33
CA ASP A 134 -4.25 -12.69 15.53
C ASP A 134 -3.09 -13.19 16.39
N ILE A 135 -3.07 -12.81 17.67
CA ILE A 135 -2.02 -13.20 18.62
C ILE A 135 -2.48 -14.49 19.33
N PRO A 136 -1.85 -15.65 19.07
CA PRO A 136 -2.30 -16.89 19.65
C PRO A 136 -2.00 -16.97 21.16
N GLU A 137 -2.76 -17.80 21.87
CA GLU A 137 -2.62 -18.02 23.32
C GLU A 137 -1.24 -18.57 23.71
N ASN A 138 -0.54 -19.23 22.78
CA ASN A 138 0.78 -19.81 23.00
C ASN A 138 1.93 -18.89 22.54
N ALA A 139 1.65 -17.67 22.07
CA ALA A 139 2.67 -16.75 21.57
C ALA A 139 3.78 -16.49 22.60
N GLY A 140 4.97 -16.19 22.08
CA GLY A 140 6.14 -15.70 22.77
C GLY A 140 5.94 -14.49 23.70
N SER A 141 7.03 -13.97 24.25
CA SER A 141 6.98 -12.73 25.04
C SER A 141 7.19 -11.47 24.19
N ARG A 142 7.71 -11.64 22.98
CA ARG A 142 7.90 -10.56 21.99
C ARG A 142 7.59 -11.07 20.59
N ILE A 143 7.17 -10.15 19.72
CA ILE A 143 6.92 -10.41 18.30
C ILE A 143 7.81 -9.52 17.47
N PHE A 144 8.63 -10.14 16.63
CA PHE A 144 9.39 -9.48 15.59
C PHE A 144 8.50 -9.24 14.37
N LEU A 145 8.46 -8.00 13.91
CA LEU A 145 7.77 -7.58 12.70
C LEU A 145 8.80 -7.20 11.63
N ARG A 146 8.58 -7.64 10.40
CA ARG A 146 9.36 -7.22 9.24
C ARG A 146 8.45 -7.00 8.04
N ALA A 147 8.49 -5.79 7.51
CA ALA A 147 7.82 -5.41 6.27
C ALA A 147 8.86 -5.16 5.18
N ARG A 148 8.64 -5.69 3.98
CA ARG A 148 9.51 -5.51 2.80
C ARG A 148 8.69 -5.12 1.59
N VAL A 149 9.19 -4.15 0.83
CA VAL A 149 8.74 -3.93 -0.55
C VAL A 149 9.64 -4.75 -1.45
N ASN A 150 9.07 -5.77 -2.07
CA ASN A 150 9.78 -6.68 -2.96
C ASN A 150 9.48 -6.35 -4.42
N TYR A 151 10.47 -6.53 -5.29
CA TYR A 151 10.38 -6.30 -6.72
C TYR A 151 10.96 -7.49 -7.49
N ARG A 152 10.18 -8.03 -8.44
CA ARG A 152 10.63 -8.99 -9.46
C ARG A 152 10.25 -8.47 -10.83
N LYS A 153 11.24 -8.33 -11.72
CA LYS A 153 11.09 -7.66 -13.02
C LYS A 153 10.04 -8.30 -13.92
N PHE A 154 9.82 -9.61 -13.84
CA PHE A 154 8.75 -10.29 -14.56
C PHE A 154 7.95 -11.13 -13.59
N ALA A 155 6.62 -11.07 -13.73
CA ALA A 155 5.71 -11.87 -12.94
C ALA A 155 6.05 -13.35 -13.12
N TRP A 156 6.17 -14.11 -12.03
CA TRP A 156 6.62 -15.50 -12.10
C TRP A 156 5.77 -16.34 -13.04
N TRP A 157 4.45 -16.17 -13.00
CA TRP A 157 3.53 -16.92 -13.84
C TRP A 157 3.82 -16.68 -15.32
N ASN A 158 4.09 -15.43 -15.72
CA ASN A 158 4.41 -15.10 -17.10
C ASN A 158 5.74 -15.71 -17.53
N THR A 159 6.75 -15.69 -16.66
CA THR A 159 8.05 -16.32 -16.91
C THR A 159 7.89 -17.83 -17.11
N GLN A 160 7.12 -18.52 -16.26
CA GLN A 160 6.89 -19.95 -16.42
C GLN A 160 6.13 -20.26 -17.71
N TRP A 161 5.06 -19.50 -18.00
CA TRP A 161 4.27 -19.67 -19.20
C TRP A 161 5.09 -19.47 -20.48
N ALA A 162 5.93 -18.43 -20.53
CA ALA A 162 6.70 -18.10 -21.73
C ALA A 162 7.78 -19.15 -22.07
N PHE A 163 8.32 -19.87 -21.08
CA PHE A 163 9.41 -20.82 -21.29
C PHE A 163 9.00 -22.29 -21.23
N ALA A 164 7.99 -22.64 -20.45
CA ALA A 164 7.58 -24.03 -20.22
C ALA A 164 6.05 -24.20 -20.10
N GLY A 165 5.27 -23.24 -20.60
CA GLY A 165 3.82 -23.29 -20.61
C GLY A 165 3.29 -24.28 -21.64
N VAL A 166 2.58 -25.31 -21.17
CA VAL A 166 1.83 -26.24 -22.02
C VAL A 166 0.35 -26.19 -21.67
N ARG A 167 -0.52 -26.35 -22.66
CA ARG A 167 -1.96 -26.49 -22.41
C ARG A 167 -2.21 -27.76 -21.61
N ASP A 168 -3.13 -27.68 -20.65
CA ASP A 168 -3.56 -28.83 -19.87
C ASP A 168 -4.29 -29.84 -20.78
N PRO A 169 -3.76 -31.06 -20.98
CA PRO A 169 -4.41 -32.07 -21.81
C PRO A 169 -5.77 -32.52 -21.27
N ALA A 170 -6.05 -32.29 -19.99
CA ALA A 170 -7.36 -32.56 -19.39
C ALA A 170 -8.45 -31.56 -19.86
N ASP A 171 -8.05 -30.47 -20.52
CA ASP A 171 -8.92 -29.47 -21.15
C ASP A 171 -8.58 -29.37 -22.65
N PRO A 172 -9.02 -30.34 -23.48
CA PRO A 172 -8.60 -30.44 -24.88
C PRO A 172 -9.21 -29.37 -25.79
N HIS A 173 -10.29 -28.72 -25.36
CA HIS A 173 -11.04 -27.74 -26.14
C HIS A 173 -11.38 -26.51 -25.29
N PRO A 174 -10.35 -25.76 -24.83
CA PRO A 174 -10.60 -24.58 -24.04
C PRO A 174 -11.30 -23.52 -24.88
N SER A 175 -12.18 -22.75 -24.25
CA SER A 175 -12.79 -21.59 -24.89
C SER A 175 -11.74 -20.49 -25.05
N VAL A 176 -11.33 -20.21 -26.28
CA VAL A 176 -10.33 -19.19 -26.60
C VAL A 176 -10.82 -18.37 -27.78
N THR A 177 -10.86 -17.06 -27.59
CA THR A 177 -11.28 -16.09 -28.61
C THR A 177 -10.30 -14.91 -28.61
N PRO A 178 -10.44 -13.92 -29.51
CA PRO A 178 -9.72 -12.65 -29.36
C PRO A 178 -10.05 -11.89 -28.07
N ALA A 179 -11.12 -12.25 -27.36
CA ALA A 179 -11.61 -11.59 -26.16
C ALA A 179 -11.27 -12.29 -24.84
N HIS A 180 -10.94 -13.58 -24.85
CA HIS A 180 -10.63 -14.34 -23.64
C HIS A 180 -9.83 -15.62 -23.92
N ASP A 181 -9.26 -16.18 -22.85
CA ASP A 181 -8.59 -17.48 -22.88
C ASP A 181 -8.83 -18.24 -21.57
N ASP A 182 -9.83 -19.14 -21.57
CA ASP A 182 -10.21 -19.96 -20.42
C ASP A 182 -9.32 -21.18 -20.22
N GLY A 183 -8.40 -21.45 -21.15
CA GLY A 183 -7.67 -22.70 -21.12
C GLY A 183 -6.64 -22.75 -20.00
N ARG A 184 -6.57 -23.93 -19.37
CA ARG A 184 -5.63 -24.18 -18.29
C ARG A 184 -4.21 -24.40 -18.83
N TRP A 185 -3.24 -23.93 -18.05
CA TRP A 185 -1.82 -24.03 -18.36
C TRP A 185 -1.10 -24.80 -17.27
N LEU A 186 -0.22 -25.71 -17.68
CA LEU A 186 0.71 -26.44 -16.83
C LEU A 186 2.14 -25.98 -17.13
N PHE A 187 3.01 -26.09 -16.14
CA PHE A 187 4.44 -25.78 -16.27
C PHE A 187 5.24 -27.06 -16.07
N ASN A 188 5.61 -27.72 -17.15
CA ASN A 188 6.28 -29.04 -17.10
C ASN A 188 7.81 -28.94 -17.03
N GLY A 189 8.38 -27.74 -17.10
CA GLY A 189 9.82 -27.50 -17.11
C GLY A 189 10.52 -27.78 -18.45
N GLU A 190 9.78 -28.24 -19.47
CA GLU A 190 10.34 -28.56 -20.77
C GLU A 190 10.67 -27.27 -21.54
N THR A 191 11.94 -27.08 -21.89
CA THR A 191 12.41 -25.85 -22.54
C THR A 191 13.11 -26.09 -23.87
N SER A 192 13.14 -27.34 -24.37
CA SER A 192 13.76 -27.66 -25.67
C SER A 192 13.16 -26.86 -26.84
N GLY A 193 11.86 -26.54 -26.77
CA GLY A 193 11.14 -25.74 -27.75
C GLY A 193 11.33 -24.22 -27.65
N VAL A 194 12.00 -23.71 -26.60
CA VAL A 194 12.30 -22.27 -26.46
C VAL A 194 13.21 -21.84 -27.60
N SER A 195 12.93 -20.73 -28.27
CA SER A 195 13.69 -20.29 -29.46
C SER A 195 15.11 -19.82 -29.14
N GLY A 196 15.34 -19.31 -27.93
CA GLY A 196 16.65 -18.84 -27.47
C GLY A 196 17.67 -19.96 -27.26
N GLU A 197 18.96 -19.61 -27.20
CA GLU A 197 20.05 -20.56 -26.96
C GLU A 197 19.98 -21.20 -25.57
N ILE A 198 19.51 -20.44 -24.58
CA ILE A 198 19.39 -20.90 -23.20
C ILE A 198 18.12 -21.74 -23.05
N LYS A 199 18.28 -23.06 -22.92
CA LYS A 199 17.20 -24.03 -22.66
C LYS A 199 16.97 -24.17 -21.16
N ALA A 200 16.57 -23.07 -20.53
CA ALA A 200 16.24 -23.04 -19.12
C ALA A 200 15.21 -21.93 -18.87
N ILE A 201 14.39 -22.12 -17.84
CA ILE A 201 13.53 -21.05 -17.32
C ILE A 201 14.41 -20.09 -16.53
N PRO A 202 14.46 -18.79 -16.86
CA PRO A 202 15.26 -17.83 -16.11
C PRO A 202 14.79 -17.73 -14.65
N ASP A 203 15.75 -17.80 -13.72
CA ASP A 203 15.52 -17.44 -12.32
C ASP A 203 15.60 -15.91 -12.19
N ILE A 204 14.43 -15.26 -12.12
CA ILE A 204 14.35 -13.80 -12.02
C ILE A 204 14.47 -13.40 -10.54
N PRO A 205 15.53 -12.69 -10.15
CA PRO A 205 15.78 -12.38 -8.75
C PRO A 205 14.70 -11.47 -8.18
N VAL A 206 14.41 -11.67 -6.90
CA VAL A 206 13.61 -10.77 -6.08
C VAL A 206 14.53 -9.78 -5.38
N THR A 207 14.31 -8.49 -5.63
CA THR A 207 15.04 -7.40 -4.99
C THR A 207 14.20 -6.80 -3.86
N VAL A 208 14.76 -6.73 -2.65
CA VAL A 208 14.16 -5.97 -1.55
C VAL A 208 14.45 -4.49 -1.78
N MET A 209 13.43 -3.73 -2.16
CA MET A 209 13.53 -2.30 -2.48
C MET A 209 13.58 -1.43 -1.22
N ALA A 210 12.85 -1.84 -0.19
CA ALA A 210 12.79 -1.18 1.11
C ALA A 210 12.41 -2.19 2.19
N GLN A 211 12.85 -1.94 3.42
CA GLN A 211 12.53 -2.77 4.57
C GLN A 211 12.34 -1.90 5.82
N ALA A 212 11.42 -2.31 6.69
CA ALA A 212 11.30 -1.82 8.05
C ALA A 212 11.11 -2.99 9.02
N GLU A 213 11.64 -2.84 10.22
CA GLU A 213 11.58 -3.85 11.28
C GLU A 213 11.19 -3.19 12.60
N ALA A 214 10.43 -3.90 13.42
CA ALA A 214 10.01 -3.45 14.73
C ALA A 214 9.75 -4.63 15.67
N TRP A 215 9.59 -4.34 16.96
CA TRP A 215 9.23 -5.33 17.95
C TRP A 215 7.97 -4.90 18.70
N LEU A 216 7.13 -5.87 19.02
CA LEU A 216 6.03 -5.72 19.96
C LEU A 216 6.32 -6.56 21.20
N ASP A 217 5.94 -6.05 22.36
CA ASP A 217 5.91 -6.85 23.58
C ASP A 217 4.56 -7.57 23.68
N VAL A 218 4.55 -8.76 24.29
CA VAL A 218 3.36 -9.61 24.41
C VAL A 218 3.06 -9.88 25.88
N ALA A 219 1.93 -9.33 26.34
CA ALA A 219 1.40 -9.55 27.67
C ALA A 219 0.51 -10.81 27.73
N PRO A 220 0.35 -11.42 28.92
CA PRO A 220 -0.64 -12.47 29.14
C PRO A 220 -2.05 -12.03 28.78
N ARG A 221 -2.92 -13.00 28.47
CA ARG A 221 -4.33 -12.73 28.24
C ARG A 221 -4.96 -12.04 29.44
N GLY A 222 -5.74 -10.99 29.19
CA GLY A 222 -6.43 -10.23 30.24
C GLY A 222 -5.52 -9.38 31.13
N ALA A 223 -4.20 -9.34 30.86
CA ALA A 223 -3.31 -8.45 31.58
C ALA A 223 -3.67 -6.98 31.29
N HIS A 224 -3.56 -6.14 32.32
CA HIS A 224 -3.63 -4.71 32.13
C HIS A 224 -2.37 -4.27 31.37
N VAL A 225 -2.58 -3.64 30.22
CA VAL A 225 -1.53 -3.05 29.40
C VAL A 225 -1.77 -1.55 29.46
N PRO A 226 -0.78 -0.75 29.94
CA PRO A 226 -0.92 0.70 29.96
C PRO A 226 -1.20 1.25 28.57
N ASP A 227 -2.02 2.30 28.48
CA ASP A 227 -2.27 2.98 27.21
C ASP A 227 -0.95 3.56 26.67
N ALA A 228 -0.45 2.96 25.60
CA ALA A 228 0.72 3.48 24.92
C ALA A 228 0.33 4.76 24.18
N LYS A 229 1.09 5.83 24.41
CA LYS A 229 0.91 7.07 23.66
C LYS A 229 1.72 7.03 22.37
N PRO A 230 1.25 7.66 21.28
CA PRO A 230 2.08 7.86 20.10
C PRO A 230 3.36 8.63 20.46
N PHE A 231 4.47 8.29 19.79
CA PHE A 231 5.69 9.06 19.89
C PHE A 231 5.58 10.29 18.99
N LEU A 232 5.50 11.47 19.62
CA LEU A 232 5.36 12.75 18.94
C LEU A 232 6.63 13.57 19.14
N ASP A 233 7.45 13.62 18.09
CA ASP A 233 8.68 14.40 18.02
C ASP A 233 8.94 14.78 16.56
N LYS A 234 9.61 15.91 16.34
CA LYS A 234 9.90 16.41 15.00
C LYS A 234 10.69 15.41 14.14
N SER A 235 11.48 14.52 14.75
CA SER A 235 12.23 13.46 14.04
C SER A 235 11.36 12.41 13.34
N VAL A 236 10.09 12.24 13.75
CA VAL A 236 9.14 11.29 13.13
C VAL A 236 8.00 11.97 12.36
N ARG A 237 8.03 13.30 12.25
CA ARG A 237 7.01 14.10 11.56
C ARG A 237 6.69 13.58 10.16
N GLU A 238 7.71 13.25 9.35
CA GLU A 238 7.50 12.72 8.00
C GLU A 238 6.68 11.42 8.01
N ARG A 239 6.89 10.52 9.00
CA ARG A 239 6.18 9.25 9.06
C ARG A 239 4.68 9.44 9.34
N TRP A 240 4.33 10.38 10.22
CA TRP A 240 2.94 10.76 10.45
C TRP A 240 2.31 11.46 9.23
N ASN A 241 3.09 12.30 8.55
CA ASN A 241 2.66 12.94 7.32
C ASN A 241 2.39 11.91 6.20
N ASP A 242 3.28 10.93 6.03
CA ASP A 242 3.13 9.85 5.04
C ASP A 242 1.93 8.96 5.38
N TYR A 243 1.74 8.61 6.67
CA TYR A 243 0.55 7.89 7.13
C TYR A 243 -0.74 8.63 6.77
N GLY A 244 -0.81 9.94 7.07
CA GLY A 244 -1.96 10.78 6.73
C GLY A 244 -2.19 10.88 5.22
N ILE A 245 -1.12 10.96 4.40
CA ILE A 245 -1.25 10.95 2.94
C ILE A 245 -1.86 9.64 2.45
N GLY A 246 -1.40 8.50 2.97
CA GLY A 246 -1.93 7.20 2.61
C GLY A 246 -3.43 7.08 2.94
N LEU A 247 -3.83 7.49 4.15
CA LEU A 247 -5.23 7.50 4.57
C LEU A 247 -6.09 8.45 3.71
N LEU A 248 -5.58 9.64 3.38
CA LEU A 248 -6.27 10.61 2.54
C LEU A 248 -6.57 10.05 1.15
N LEU A 249 -5.58 9.36 0.55
CA LEU A 249 -5.75 8.74 -0.77
C LEU A 249 -6.68 7.53 -0.74
N GLN A 250 -6.87 6.91 0.43
CA GLN A 250 -7.84 5.84 0.66
C GLN A 250 -9.24 6.35 1.04
N GLY A 251 -9.40 7.66 1.25
CA GLY A 251 -10.67 8.26 1.65
C GLY A 251 -10.99 8.17 3.15
N ASP A 252 -10.05 7.72 3.98
CA ASP A 252 -10.16 7.85 5.44
C ASP A 252 -9.79 9.27 5.86
N LEU A 253 -10.72 10.19 5.63
CA LEU A 253 -10.50 11.63 5.81
C LEU A 253 -10.31 11.99 7.27
N LYS A 254 -11.02 11.32 8.18
CA LYS A 254 -10.88 11.53 9.63
C LYS A 254 -9.57 11.00 10.17
N GLY A 255 -9.15 9.80 9.75
CA GLY A 255 -7.83 9.28 10.08
C GLY A 255 -6.70 10.16 9.52
N ALA A 256 -6.85 10.63 8.27
CA ALA A 256 -5.89 11.53 7.64
C ALA A 256 -5.78 12.87 8.39
N GLU A 257 -6.90 13.51 8.70
CA GLU A 257 -6.95 14.74 9.47
C GLU A 257 -6.26 14.57 10.83
N ALA A 258 -6.60 13.52 11.59
CA ALA A 258 -6.00 13.24 12.88
C ALA A 258 -4.47 13.03 12.80
N ALA A 259 -4.00 12.37 11.75
CA ALA A 259 -2.56 12.21 11.51
C ALA A 259 -1.87 13.54 11.16
N PHE A 260 -2.49 14.37 10.32
CA PHE A 260 -1.95 15.68 9.97
C PHE A 260 -1.98 16.67 11.13
N LEU A 261 -2.98 16.60 12.02
CA LEU A 261 -3.00 17.42 13.24
C LEU A 261 -1.80 17.10 14.14
N LYS A 262 -1.44 15.82 14.31
CA LYS A 262 -0.19 15.43 14.99
C LYS A 262 1.05 16.01 14.31
N VAL A 263 1.07 16.11 12.98
CA VAL A 263 2.14 16.79 12.23
C VAL A 263 2.23 18.27 12.61
N THR A 264 1.10 18.96 12.69
CA THR A 264 1.07 20.38 13.09
C THR A 264 1.43 20.60 14.56
N GLU A 265 1.14 19.65 15.44
CA GLU A 265 1.53 19.68 16.85
C GLU A 265 3.06 19.51 17.00
N MET A 266 3.65 18.54 16.30
CA MET A 266 5.10 18.29 16.35
C MET A 266 5.93 19.41 15.70
N ASP A 267 5.39 20.07 14.68
CA ASP A 267 6.09 21.15 13.98
C ASP A 267 5.13 22.24 13.47
N PRO A 268 4.70 23.17 14.35
CA PRO A 268 3.75 24.23 13.99
C PRO A 268 4.23 25.17 12.88
N ALA A 269 5.55 25.20 12.62
CA ALA A 269 6.18 25.99 11.57
C ALA A 269 6.24 25.27 10.21
N TYR A 270 5.82 24.00 10.13
CA TYR A 270 5.79 23.25 8.89
C TYR A 270 4.52 23.58 8.07
N ALA A 271 4.65 24.50 7.11
CA ALA A 271 3.55 25.01 6.29
C ALA A 271 2.72 23.91 5.59
N ASP A 272 3.39 22.92 5.01
CA ASP A 272 2.75 21.77 4.34
C ASP A 272 1.86 20.93 5.28
N GLY A 273 2.14 20.90 6.59
CA GLY A 273 1.31 20.21 7.57
C GLY A 273 -0.10 20.80 7.61
N TRP A 274 -0.17 22.14 7.64
CA TRP A 274 -1.43 22.89 7.59
C TRP A 274 -2.16 22.70 6.26
N VAL A 275 -1.43 22.68 5.14
CA VAL A 275 -2.01 22.34 3.82
C VAL A 275 -2.63 20.96 3.83
N ASN A 276 -1.99 19.97 4.45
CA ASN A 276 -2.51 18.62 4.49
C ASN A 276 -3.77 18.46 5.37
N VAL A 277 -3.85 19.16 6.51
CA VAL A 277 -5.12 19.26 7.28
C VAL A 277 -6.21 19.88 6.41
N ALA A 278 -5.91 20.98 5.71
CA ALA A 278 -6.87 21.64 4.83
C ALA A 278 -7.35 20.73 3.69
N ARG A 279 -6.45 19.91 3.10
CA ARG A 279 -6.81 18.94 2.06
C ARG A 279 -7.81 17.90 2.56
N ALA A 280 -7.64 17.39 3.77
CA ALA A 280 -8.60 16.47 4.38
C ALA A 280 -9.97 17.13 4.55
N GLN A 281 -10.01 18.36 5.07
CA GLN A 281 -11.24 19.15 5.25
C GLN A 281 -11.95 19.46 3.91
N ILE A 282 -11.21 19.83 2.87
CA ILE A 282 -11.76 20.06 1.52
C ILE A 282 -12.40 18.79 0.98
N GLN A 283 -11.71 17.64 1.09
CA GLN A 283 -12.21 16.37 0.57
C GLN A 283 -13.43 15.86 1.37
N GLU A 284 -13.54 16.27 2.64
CA GLU A 284 -14.71 15.98 3.49
C GLU A 284 -15.91 16.88 3.18
N GLY A 285 -15.69 17.98 2.45
CA GLY A 285 -16.70 18.98 2.13
C GLY A 285 -16.80 20.13 3.14
N ASN A 286 -15.95 20.13 4.17
CA ASN A 286 -15.86 21.18 5.19
C ASN A 286 -15.00 22.37 4.70
N VAL A 287 -15.35 22.91 3.53
CA VAL A 287 -14.54 23.88 2.79
C VAL A 287 -14.27 25.16 3.60
N SER A 288 -15.22 25.62 4.40
CA SER A 288 -15.06 26.81 5.25
C SER A 288 -14.00 26.63 6.34
N ALA A 289 -13.79 25.41 6.84
CA ALA A 289 -12.76 25.11 7.83
C ALA A 289 -11.34 25.09 7.20
N ALA A 290 -11.23 24.91 5.89
CA ALA A 290 -9.95 24.80 5.19
C ALA A 290 -9.26 26.16 4.96
N GLU A 291 -10.02 27.23 4.74
CA GLU A 291 -9.48 28.57 4.46
C GLU A 291 -8.49 29.07 5.53
N PRO A 292 -8.83 29.10 6.85
CA PRO A 292 -7.90 29.59 7.86
C PRO A 292 -6.62 28.75 7.95
N LEU A 293 -6.69 27.45 7.67
CA LEU A 293 -5.53 26.55 7.65
C LEU A 293 -4.58 26.90 6.48
N LEU A 294 -5.13 27.19 5.31
CA LEU A 294 -4.35 27.58 4.13
C LEU A 294 -3.74 28.97 4.29
N ARG A 295 -4.48 29.93 4.86
CA ARG A 295 -3.92 31.25 5.21
C ARG A 295 -2.81 31.12 6.25
N ARG A 296 -2.95 30.21 7.23
CA ARG A 296 -1.87 29.89 8.18
C ARG A 296 -0.65 29.31 7.47
N ALA A 297 -0.82 28.39 6.52
CA ALA A 297 0.28 27.86 5.72
C ALA A 297 1.01 28.98 4.94
N LEU A 298 0.27 29.88 4.30
CA LEU A 298 0.84 31.02 3.56
C LEU A 298 1.50 32.07 4.46
N ALA A 299 1.06 32.21 5.71
CA ALA A 299 1.73 33.06 6.68
C ALA A 299 3.10 32.48 7.11
N LEU A 300 3.28 31.16 7.04
CA LEU A 300 4.54 30.48 7.32
C LEU A 300 5.45 30.42 6.09
N ASP A 301 4.87 30.19 4.91
CA ASP A 301 5.55 30.20 3.62
C ASP A 301 4.64 30.82 2.54
N SER A 302 4.89 32.10 2.27
CA SER A 302 4.13 32.87 1.29
C SER A 302 4.27 32.38 -0.16
N GLN A 303 5.29 31.58 -0.47
CA GLN A 303 5.58 31.06 -1.81
C GLN A 303 5.11 29.61 -2.01
N LEU A 304 4.44 29.01 -1.01
CA LEU A 304 4.00 27.63 -1.07
C LEU A 304 2.89 27.45 -2.13
N ALA A 305 3.29 27.02 -3.34
CA ALA A 305 2.39 26.90 -4.50
C ALA A 305 1.15 26.04 -4.24
N ARG A 306 1.29 24.94 -3.46
CA ARG A 306 0.14 24.10 -3.08
C ARG A 306 -0.87 24.85 -2.23
N ALA A 307 -0.43 25.71 -1.31
CA ALA A 307 -1.33 26.47 -0.46
C ALA A 307 -2.13 27.49 -1.28
N HIS A 308 -1.51 28.19 -2.22
CA HIS A 308 -2.20 29.05 -3.19
C HIS A 308 -3.24 28.29 -4.02
N PHE A 309 -2.86 27.15 -4.59
CA PHE A 309 -3.76 26.31 -5.38
C PHE A 309 -5.01 25.88 -4.61
N PHE A 310 -4.83 25.37 -3.39
CA PHE A 310 -5.96 24.96 -2.56
C PHE A 310 -6.77 26.15 -2.04
N LEU A 311 -6.13 27.29 -1.74
CA LEU A 311 -6.84 28.49 -1.29
C LEU A 311 -7.73 29.06 -2.41
N GLY A 312 -7.23 29.19 -3.64
CA GLY A 312 -8.05 29.59 -4.78
C GLY A 312 -9.22 28.63 -5.03
N THR A 313 -9.01 27.32 -4.85
CA THR A 313 -10.09 26.32 -4.94
C THR A 313 -11.15 26.51 -3.85
N VAL A 314 -10.72 26.76 -2.62
CA VAL A 314 -11.61 27.04 -1.47
C VAL A 314 -12.39 28.32 -1.68
N LEU A 315 -11.72 29.44 -1.99
CA LEU A 315 -12.34 30.75 -2.21
C LEU A 315 -13.35 30.71 -3.37
N LYS A 316 -13.01 30.04 -4.48
CA LYS A 316 -13.94 29.81 -5.60
C LYS A 316 -15.19 29.05 -5.16
N THR A 317 -15.03 28.04 -4.30
CA THR A 317 -16.15 27.22 -3.81
C THR A 317 -17.04 28.00 -2.84
N LEU A 318 -16.46 28.94 -2.08
CA LEU A 318 -17.18 29.87 -1.20
C LEU A 318 -17.79 31.07 -1.94
N GLY A 319 -17.53 31.22 -3.25
CA GLY A 319 -18.04 32.33 -4.07
C GLY A 319 -17.23 33.63 -3.96
N GLN A 320 -16.05 33.59 -3.36
CA GLN A 320 -15.13 34.72 -3.21
C GLN A 320 -14.19 34.82 -4.42
N TYR A 321 -14.75 35.11 -5.60
CA TYR A 321 -14.00 35.05 -6.86
C TYR A 321 -12.88 36.10 -6.97
N ASP A 322 -13.09 37.29 -6.40
CA ASP A 322 -12.10 38.38 -6.46
C ASP A 322 -10.81 38.04 -5.69
N GLU A 323 -10.91 37.28 -4.60
CA GLU A 323 -9.74 36.82 -3.83
C GLU A 323 -9.12 35.54 -4.42
N ALA A 324 -9.85 34.82 -5.28
CA ALA A 324 -9.42 33.55 -5.84
C ALA A 324 -8.52 33.68 -7.08
N LEU A 325 -8.56 34.83 -7.77
CA LEU A 325 -7.80 35.16 -8.99
C LEU A 325 -6.44 35.79 -8.66
#